data_AF-Q46GJ3-F1
#
_entry.id   AF-Q46GJ3-F1
#
_cell.length_a   1.000
_cell.length_b   1.000
_cell.length_c   1.000
_cell.angle_alpha   90.00
_cell.angle_beta   90.00
_cell.angle_gamma   90.00
#
_symmetry.space_group_name_H-M   'P 1'
#
loop_
_entity.id
_entity.type
_entity.pdbx_description
1 polymer ?
#
loop_
_entity_poly.entity_id
_entity_poly.type
_entity_poly.pdbx_seq_one_letter_code
_entity_poly.pdbx_strand_id
1 'polypeptide(L)'
;MNKIFGVSAIFATFLIVTVVVVLAVSTTTEDDKSDIINNIAFDKKLLDFNDTLDNFETVTTNPTAFLDDAADGQVTLRLLGQNFDLKLQKIHIVSDNATITAADGSISDAPKSYSYTGTVVGEANSSVVLTAGDGVLIGEINVDNKSYYIDQTAKKYNNKVVHIVYSSDEIKTGNILAYCTVFPVIYFVPQVRKS
;
A
#
# COMPACT_ATOMS: atom_id res chain seq x y z
N MET A 1 67.01 20.36 -54.70
CA MET A 1 67.03 18.94 -55.10
C MET A 1 66.80 18.09 -53.86
N ASN A 2 66.05 17.00 -54.04
CA ASN A 2 65.80 15.86 -53.15
C ASN A 2 64.64 15.97 -52.13
N LYS A 3 63.57 15.25 -52.51
CA LYS A 3 62.53 14.67 -51.65
C LYS A 3 63.15 13.79 -50.56
N ILE A 4 62.45 13.61 -49.45
CA ILE A 4 62.19 12.29 -48.84
C ILE A 4 60.87 12.41 -48.05
N PHE A 5 59.94 11.51 -48.40
CA PHE A 5 58.74 11.20 -47.63
C PHE A 5 59.14 10.37 -46.40
N GLY A 6 58.56 10.69 -45.25
CA GLY A 6 58.59 9.85 -44.06
C GLY A 6 57.20 9.80 -43.45
N VAL A 7 56.48 8.71 -43.73
CA VAL A 7 55.23 8.36 -43.06
C VAL A 7 55.57 8.00 -41.61
N SER A 8 54.96 8.67 -40.64
CA SER A 8 54.94 8.20 -39.26
C SER A 8 53.55 8.46 -38.69
N ALA A 9 52.72 7.42 -38.76
CA ALA A 9 51.49 7.32 -37.97
C ALA A 9 51.87 7.27 -36.49
N ILE A 10 51.25 8.08 -35.63
CA ILE A 10 51.13 7.83 -34.19
C ILE A 10 49.86 8.52 -33.67
N PHE A 11 48.90 7.66 -33.32
CA PHE A 11 47.89 7.72 -32.26
C PHE A 11 47.12 9.03 -32.02
N ALA A 12 45.88 9.04 -32.51
CA ALA A 12 44.81 9.88 -31.97
C ALA A 12 44.54 9.49 -30.52
N THR A 13 44.92 10.34 -29.57
CA THR A 13 44.51 10.23 -28.18
C THR A 13 43.07 10.72 -28.04
N PHE A 14 42.13 9.78 -27.98
CA PHE A 14 40.79 10.05 -27.46
C PHE A 14 40.92 10.41 -25.97
N LEU A 15 40.76 11.69 -25.66
CA LEU A 15 40.57 12.17 -24.29
C LEU A 15 39.19 11.70 -23.82
N ILE A 16 39.12 10.55 -23.14
CA ILE A 16 37.89 10.09 -22.50
C ILE A 16 37.69 10.97 -21.26
N VAL A 17 36.82 11.98 -21.38
CA VAL A 17 36.30 12.68 -20.21
C VAL A 17 35.31 11.72 -19.54
N THR A 18 35.76 10.99 -18.54
CA THR A 18 34.87 10.25 -17.64
C THR A 18 34.08 11.28 -16.84
N VAL A 19 32.87 11.59 -17.29
CA VAL A 19 31.88 12.25 -16.45
C VAL A 19 31.53 11.25 -15.36
N VAL A 20 32.14 11.41 -14.18
CA VAL A 20 31.67 10.75 -12.98
C VAL A 20 30.34 11.41 -12.64
N VAL A 21 29.24 10.80 -13.09
CA VAL A 21 27.92 11.14 -12.57
C VAL A 21 27.90 10.61 -11.15
N VAL A 22 28.25 11.48 -10.21
CA VAL A 22 27.92 11.26 -8.81
C VAL A 22 26.40 11.36 -8.77
N LEU A 23 25.72 10.21 -8.77
CA LEU A 23 24.33 10.16 -8.32
C LEU A 23 24.37 10.70 -6.90
N ALA A 24 23.94 11.95 -6.74
CA ALA A 24 23.60 12.48 -5.44
C ALA A 24 22.50 11.55 -4.91
N VAL A 25 22.89 10.62 -4.04
CA VAL A 25 21.95 9.99 -3.13
C VAL A 25 21.51 11.13 -2.24
N SER A 26 20.34 11.68 -2.55
CA SER A 26 19.60 12.49 -1.59
C SER A 26 19.36 11.57 -0.40
N THR A 27 20.20 11.65 0.62
CA THR A 27 19.81 11.20 1.95
C THR A 27 18.73 12.17 2.39
N THR A 28 17.48 11.86 2.03
CA THR A 28 16.33 12.50 2.64
C THR A 28 16.45 12.18 4.12
N THR A 29 16.84 13.17 4.90
CA THR A 29 16.53 13.25 6.32
C THR A 29 15.02 13.07 6.42
N GLU A 30 14.56 11.87 6.74
CA GLU A 30 13.17 11.56 7.06
C GLU A 30 12.82 12.31 8.35
N ASP A 31 12.39 13.55 8.20
CA ASP A 31 11.65 14.30 9.21
C ASP A 31 10.44 14.92 8.50
N ASP A 32 9.48 14.07 8.15
CA ASP A 32 8.16 14.43 7.63
C ASP A 32 7.21 13.33 8.12
N LYS A 33 6.12 13.69 8.77
CA LYS A 33 5.02 12.75 9.06
C LYS A 33 4.48 12.30 7.70
N SER A 34 4.99 11.19 7.16
CA SER A 34 4.61 10.75 5.81
C SER A 34 3.10 10.54 5.78
N ASP A 35 2.44 11.04 4.72
CA ASP A 35 0.99 10.92 4.52
C ASP A 35 0.51 9.47 4.76
N ILE A 36 -0.75 9.31 5.15
CA ILE A 36 -1.33 7.99 5.41
C ILE A 36 -1.26 7.10 4.17
N ILE A 37 -1.48 7.67 2.97
CA ILE A 37 -1.45 6.99 1.68
C ILE A 37 -0.44 7.69 0.78
N ASN A 38 0.54 6.95 0.28
CA ASN A 38 1.60 7.48 -0.58
C ASN A 38 1.59 6.76 -1.93
N ASN A 39 1.27 7.49 -2.99
CA ASN A 39 1.34 6.98 -4.36
C ASN A 39 2.77 6.55 -4.71
N ILE A 40 2.89 5.39 -5.36
CA ILE A 40 4.18 4.88 -5.84
C ILE A 40 4.12 4.57 -7.33
N ALA A 41 5.24 4.79 -8.01
CA ALA A 41 5.45 4.28 -9.37
C ALA A 41 5.83 2.79 -9.29
N PHE A 42 4.85 1.91 -9.44
CA PHE A 42 5.05 0.46 -9.42
C PHE A 42 4.63 -0.17 -10.75
N ASP A 43 5.38 -1.17 -11.22
CA ASP A 43 5.01 -1.90 -12.43
C ASP A 43 3.79 -2.78 -12.17
N LYS A 44 2.61 -2.29 -12.59
CA LYS A 44 1.31 -2.96 -12.43
C LYS A 44 1.24 -4.31 -13.16
N LYS A 45 2.14 -4.61 -14.10
CA LYS A 45 2.21 -5.93 -14.75
C LYS A 45 2.67 -7.03 -13.81
N LEU A 46 3.28 -6.67 -12.68
CA LEU A 46 3.70 -7.61 -11.64
C LEU A 46 2.57 -7.94 -10.65
N LEU A 47 1.39 -7.38 -10.86
CA LEU A 47 0.22 -7.52 -10.00
C LEU A 47 -0.90 -8.24 -10.76
N ASP A 48 -1.44 -9.30 -10.16
CA ASP A 48 -2.44 -10.18 -10.78
C ASP A 48 -3.88 -9.59 -10.69
N PHE A 49 -4.01 -8.28 -10.91
CA PHE A 49 -5.29 -7.57 -10.83
C PHE A 49 -5.81 -7.12 -12.19
N ASN A 50 -4.98 -7.18 -13.24
CA ASN A 50 -5.37 -6.74 -14.58
C ASN A 50 -6.48 -7.59 -15.21
N ASP A 51 -6.70 -8.82 -14.72
CA ASP A 51 -7.79 -9.67 -15.19
C ASP A 51 -9.14 -9.28 -14.56
N THR A 52 -9.11 -8.56 -13.43
CA THR A 52 -10.29 -8.24 -12.62
C THR A 52 -10.63 -6.75 -12.62
N LEU A 53 -9.62 -5.89 -12.75
CA LEU A 53 -9.76 -4.45 -12.69
C LEU A 53 -9.38 -3.80 -14.04
N ASP A 54 -10.14 -2.80 -14.46
CA ASP A 54 -9.82 -1.94 -15.60
C ASP A 54 -8.70 -0.94 -15.24
N ASN A 55 -8.74 -0.39 -14.03
CA ASN A 55 -7.69 0.48 -13.50
C ASN A 55 -7.60 0.44 -11.95
N PHE A 56 -6.45 0.83 -11.42
CA PHE A 56 -6.18 0.97 -9.99
C PHE A 56 -4.91 1.80 -9.74
N GLU A 57 -4.81 2.48 -8.60
CA GLU A 57 -3.57 3.11 -8.14
C GLU A 57 -2.72 2.12 -7.33
N THR A 58 -1.40 2.34 -7.31
CA THR A 58 -0.48 1.59 -6.44
C THR A 58 0.08 2.51 -5.38
N VAL A 59 -0.02 2.10 -4.12
CA VAL A 59 0.35 2.93 -2.97
C VAL A 59 1.17 2.15 -1.93
N THR A 60 1.84 2.88 -1.06
CA THR A 60 2.27 2.38 0.26
C THR A 60 1.49 3.13 1.34
N THR A 61 1.28 2.50 2.48
CA THR A 61 0.51 3.06 3.58
C THR A 61 1.41 3.41 4.77
N ASN A 62 0.97 4.37 5.59
CA ASN A 62 1.54 4.67 6.91
C ASN A 62 0.49 4.40 7.99
N PRO A 63 0.38 3.14 8.47
CA PRO A 63 -0.59 2.79 9.51
C PRO A 63 -0.38 3.53 10.82
N THR A 64 0.86 3.93 11.16
CA THR A 64 1.13 4.72 12.37
C THR A 64 0.46 6.08 12.28
N ALA A 65 0.65 6.82 11.18
CA ALA A 65 -0.04 8.09 10.97
C ALA A 65 -1.58 7.92 10.98
N PHE A 66 -2.09 6.84 10.38
CA PHE A 66 -3.52 6.53 10.43
C PHE A 66 -4.01 6.32 11.86
N LEU A 67 -3.30 5.53 12.67
CA LEU A 67 -3.69 5.21 14.04
C LEU A 67 -3.62 6.44 14.95
N ASP A 68 -2.66 7.34 14.72
CA ASP A 68 -2.54 8.61 15.44
C ASP A 68 -3.76 9.49 15.16
N ASP A 69 -4.12 9.67 13.88
CA ASP A 69 -5.27 10.50 13.50
C ASP A 69 -6.60 9.85 13.94
N ALA A 70 -6.71 8.53 13.83
CA ALA A 70 -7.91 7.79 14.25
C ALA A 70 -8.13 7.80 15.77
N ALA A 71 -7.14 8.19 16.59
CA ALA A 71 -7.29 8.31 18.03
C ALA A 71 -8.36 9.35 18.43
N ASP A 72 -8.47 10.43 17.65
CA ASP A 72 -9.46 11.50 17.83
C ASP A 72 -10.75 11.23 17.04
N GLY A 73 -10.84 10.08 16.36
CA GLY A 73 -12.00 9.65 15.59
C GLY A 73 -12.22 10.42 14.28
N GLN A 74 -11.24 11.23 13.85
CA GLN A 74 -11.30 11.99 12.60
C GLN A 74 -10.06 11.71 11.77
N VAL A 75 -10.26 11.27 10.53
CA VAL A 75 -9.16 10.92 9.60
C VAL A 75 -9.48 11.46 8.23
N THR A 76 -8.50 12.07 7.56
CA THR A 76 -8.63 12.41 6.14
C THR A 76 -7.80 11.43 5.32
N LEU A 77 -8.44 10.70 4.41
CA LEU A 77 -7.75 9.83 3.45
C LEU A 77 -7.83 10.40 2.04
N ARG A 78 -6.73 10.35 1.30
CA ARG A 78 -6.72 10.69 -0.12
C ARG A 78 -6.63 9.42 -0.97
N LEU A 79 -7.71 9.10 -1.67
CA LEU A 79 -7.82 7.92 -2.54
C LEU A 79 -8.23 8.36 -3.95
N LEU A 80 -7.57 7.87 -4.99
CA LEU A 80 -7.92 8.18 -6.40
C LEU A 80 -7.97 9.70 -6.69
N GLY A 81 -7.09 10.46 -6.03
CA GLY A 81 -7.05 11.92 -6.11
C GLY A 81 -8.13 12.67 -5.31
N GLN A 82 -9.09 11.98 -4.68
CA GLN A 82 -10.16 12.55 -3.87
C GLN A 82 -9.86 12.46 -2.36
N ASN A 83 -10.21 13.50 -1.60
CA ASN A 83 -10.15 13.48 -0.15
C ASN A 83 -11.46 12.97 0.45
N PHE A 84 -11.35 12.10 1.45
CA PHE A 84 -12.45 11.60 2.26
C PHE A 84 -12.18 11.99 3.71
N ASP A 85 -13.00 12.89 4.24
CA ASP A 85 -13.00 13.22 5.66
C ASP A 85 -13.89 12.22 6.39
N LEU A 86 -13.30 11.44 7.29
CA LEU A 86 -13.92 10.29 7.93
C LEU A 86 -14.18 10.57 9.39
N LYS A 87 -15.34 10.12 9.88
CA LYS A 87 -15.62 10.01 11.31
C LYS A 87 -15.63 8.55 11.71
N LEU A 88 -14.64 8.13 12.49
CA LEU A 88 -14.36 6.73 12.80
C LEU A 88 -14.59 6.40 14.26
N GLN A 89 -15.08 5.19 14.50
CA GLN A 89 -15.16 4.54 15.80
C GLN A 89 -14.42 3.21 15.75
N LYS A 90 -13.54 2.98 16.74
CA LYS A 90 -12.85 1.70 16.91
C LYS A 90 -13.85 0.60 17.30
N ILE A 91 -13.85 -0.51 16.58
CA ILE A 91 -14.78 -1.63 16.79
C ILE A 91 -14.11 -2.92 17.24
N HIS A 92 -12.84 -3.13 16.87
CA HIS A 92 -12.14 -4.36 17.21
C HIS A 92 -10.63 -4.13 17.35
N ILE A 93 -10.01 -4.96 18.19
CA ILE A 93 -8.56 -5.03 18.37
C ILE A 93 -8.20 -6.52 18.33
N VAL A 94 -7.34 -6.90 17.39
CA VAL A 94 -6.67 -8.20 17.46
C VAL A 94 -5.59 -8.08 18.53
N SER A 95 -5.76 -8.84 19.61
CA SER A 95 -4.92 -8.74 20.80
C SER A 95 -3.53 -9.36 20.58
N ASP A 96 -2.57 -8.96 21.43
CA ASP A 96 -1.17 -9.40 21.37
C ASP A 96 -0.98 -10.92 21.58
N ASN A 97 -2.04 -11.65 21.95
CA ASN A 97 -2.05 -13.11 22.14
C ASN A 97 -2.87 -13.86 21.08
N ALA A 98 -3.35 -13.17 20.04
CA ALA A 98 -3.99 -13.81 18.91
C ALA A 98 -2.92 -14.58 18.10
N THR A 99 -3.30 -15.73 17.55
CA THR A 99 -2.41 -16.54 16.71
C THR A 99 -3.05 -16.82 15.36
N ILE A 100 -2.21 -17.02 14.35
CA ILE A 100 -2.57 -17.45 13.01
C ILE A 100 -2.17 -18.91 12.88
N THR A 101 -3.12 -19.75 12.46
CA THR A 101 -2.83 -21.12 12.04
C THR A 101 -2.81 -21.17 10.52
N ALA A 102 -1.65 -21.45 9.94
CA ALA A 102 -1.53 -21.61 8.49
C ALA A 102 -2.14 -22.95 8.02
N ALA A 103 -2.35 -23.08 6.71
CA ALA A 103 -2.93 -24.29 6.11
C ALA A 103 -2.09 -25.56 6.35
N ASP A 104 -0.79 -25.41 6.60
CA ASP A 104 0.12 -26.50 6.96
C ASP A 104 0.09 -26.86 8.46
N GLY A 105 -0.76 -26.19 9.25
CA GLY A 105 -0.91 -26.38 10.69
C GLY A 105 0.11 -25.63 11.55
N SER A 106 1.01 -24.86 10.96
CA SER A 106 1.93 -24.00 11.73
C SER A 106 1.18 -22.88 12.44
N ILE A 107 1.64 -22.53 13.65
CA ILE A 107 1.05 -21.47 14.48
C ILE A 107 2.06 -20.35 14.64
N SER A 108 1.66 -19.11 14.34
CA SER A 108 2.44 -17.90 14.58
C SER A 108 1.61 -16.87 15.34
N ASP A 109 2.27 -15.89 15.96
CA ASP A 109 1.57 -14.75 16.55
C ASP A 109 0.90 -13.93 15.44
N ALA A 110 -0.32 -13.48 15.70
CA ALA A 110 -1.01 -12.56 14.81
C ALA A 110 -0.48 -11.14 15.04
N PRO A 111 -0.30 -10.34 13.99
CA PRO A 111 0.03 -8.94 14.15
C PRO A 111 -1.11 -8.23 14.89
N LYS A 112 -0.74 -7.30 15.78
CA LYS A 112 -1.71 -6.40 16.40
C LYS A 112 -2.36 -5.54 15.32
N SER A 113 -3.68 -5.57 15.27
CA SER A 113 -4.45 -4.77 14.32
C SER A 113 -5.67 -4.14 14.98
N TYR A 114 -6.11 -3.03 14.41
CA TYR A 114 -7.23 -2.23 14.89
C TYR A 114 -8.22 -2.03 13.75
N SER A 115 -9.47 -2.39 13.98
CA SER A 115 -10.56 -2.18 13.02
C SER A 115 -11.45 -1.04 13.47
N TYR A 116 -11.90 -0.26 12.48
CA TYR A 116 -12.71 0.94 12.64
C TYR A 116 -13.92 0.84 11.72
N THR A 117 -15.05 1.38 12.19
CA THR A 117 -16.22 1.67 11.35
C THR A 117 -16.54 3.15 11.40
N GLY A 118 -17.26 3.67 10.41
CA GLY A 118 -17.61 5.08 10.41
C GLY A 118 -18.41 5.53 9.20
N THR A 119 -18.39 6.83 8.97
CA THR A 119 -19.07 7.51 7.86
C THR A 119 -18.17 8.60 7.28
N VAL A 120 -18.47 9.04 6.06
CA VAL A 120 -17.84 10.21 5.45
C VAL A 120 -18.59 11.47 5.91
N VAL A 121 -17.86 12.52 6.30
CA VAL A 121 -18.42 13.78 6.78
C VAL A 121 -19.20 14.45 5.66
N GLY A 122 -20.45 14.83 5.93
CA GLY A 122 -21.34 15.47 4.96
C GLY A 122 -22.10 14.50 4.06
N GLU A 123 -21.76 13.21 4.07
CA GLU A 123 -22.38 12.19 3.21
C GLU A 123 -23.35 11.32 4.01
N ALA A 124 -24.65 11.54 3.81
CA ALA A 124 -25.71 10.87 4.58
C ALA A 124 -25.76 9.36 4.33
N ASN A 125 -25.50 8.92 3.09
CA ASN A 125 -25.49 7.50 2.71
C ASN A 125 -24.05 7.02 2.54
N SER A 126 -23.31 7.00 3.64
CA SER A 126 -21.93 6.51 3.62
C SER A 126 -21.67 5.49 4.71
N SER A 127 -20.73 4.60 4.45
CA SER A 127 -20.19 3.67 5.44
C SER A 127 -18.70 3.46 5.21
N VAL A 128 -17.98 3.23 6.30
CA VAL A 128 -16.53 3.02 6.27
C VAL A 128 -16.21 1.81 7.13
N VAL A 129 -15.34 0.95 6.62
CA VAL A 129 -14.70 -0.12 7.40
C VAL A 129 -13.23 -0.15 7.05
N LEU A 130 -12.36 0.09 8.02
CA LEU A 130 -10.91 0.13 7.83
C LEU A 130 -10.22 -0.70 8.90
N THR A 131 -9.13 -1.36 8.54
CA THR A 131 -8.26 -2.06 9.49
C THR A 131 -6.81 -1.68 9.25
N ALA A 132 -6.09 -1.38 10.33
CA ALA A 132 -4.68 -0.99 10.31
C ALA A 132 -3.87 -1.85 11.28
N GLY A 133 -2.68 -2.28 10.86
CA GLY A 133 -1.75 -3.07 11.67
C GLY A 133 -0.56 -3.58 10.85
N ASP A 134 0.60 -3.77 11.49
CA ASP A 134 1.80 -4.39 10.89
C ASP A 134 2.19 -3.89 9.48
N GLY A 135 2.21 -2.57 9.29
CA GLY A 135 2.58 -1.96 8.01
C GLY A 135 1.50 -2.03 6.92
N VAL A 136 0.28 -2.43 7.28
CA VAL A 136 -0.88 -2.56 6.38
C VAL A 136 -2.03 -1.65 6.83
N LEU A 137 -2.72 -1.08 5.85
CA LEU A 137 -4.01 -0.41 6.00
C LEU A 137 -4.90 -0.86 4.85
N ILE A 138 -6.04 -1.47 5.16
CA ILE A 138 -6.96 -2.06 4.19
C ILE A 138 -8.40 -1.80 4.58
N GLY A 139 -9.31 -1.88 3.62
CA GLY A 139 -10.76 -1.75 3.86
C GLY A 139 -11.49 -1.04 2.74
N GLU A 140 -12.68 -0.53 3.07
CA GLU A 140 -13.60 0.06 2.12
C GLU A 140 -14.27 1.34 2.64
N ILE A 141 -14.58 2.23 1.70
CA ILE A 141 -15.41 3.42 1.88
C ILE A 141 -16.55 3.34 0.87
N ASN A 142 -17.78 3.34 1.34
CA ASN A 142 -18.98 3.37 0.52
C ASN A 142 -19.61 4.77 0.60
N VAL A 143 -19.93 5.34 -0.55
CA VAL A 143 -20.67 6.61 -0.68
C VAL A 143 -21.73 6.44 -1.76
N ASP A 144 -23.00 6.54 -1.37
CA ASP A 144 -24.16 6.27 -2.22
C ASP A 144 -24.07 4.92 -2.94
N ASN A 145 -23.85 4.92 -4.25
CA ASN A 145 -23.80 3.73 -5.11
C ASN A 145 -22.37 3.35 -5.52
N LYS A 146 -21.35 3.98 -4.92
CA LYS A 146 -19.94 3.78 -5.27
C LYS A 146 -19.13 3.38 -4.06
N SER A 147 -18.24 2.41 -4.27
CA SER A 147 -17.32 1.93 -3.25
C SER A 147 -15.88 2.20 -3.65
N TYR A 148 -15.03 2.47 -2.66
CA TYR A 148 -13.61 2.70 -2.80
C TYR A 148 -12.88 1.72 -1.89
N TYR A 149 -11.84 1.09 -2.42
CA TYR A 149 -11.19 -0.05 -1.79
C TYR A 149 -9.71 0.20 -1.63
N ILE A 150 -9.15 -0.32 -0.53
CA ILE A 150 -7.72 -0.41 -0.28
C ILE A 150 -7.41 -1.87 0.02
N ASP A 151 -6.69 -2.52 -0.89
CA ASP A 151 -6.32 -3.93 -0.76
C ASP A 151 -4.80 -4.10 -0.73
N GLN A 152 -4.33 -5.03 0.10
CA GLN A 152 -2.91 -5.38 0.15
C GLN A 152 -2.54 -6.34 -0.98
N THR A 153 -1.27 -6.32 -1.38
CA THR A 153 -0.69 -7.29 -2.31
C THR A 153 0.42 -8.08 -1.63
N ALA A 154 0.87 -9.17 -2.27
CA ALA A 154 2.05 -9.91 -1.82
C ALA A 154 3.39 -9.20 -2.15
N LYS A 155 3.37 -8.03 -2.81
CA LYS A 155 4.56 -7.31 -3.26
C LYS A 155 5.00 -6.26 -2.24
N LYS A 156 6.29 -5.92 -2.27
CA LYS A 156 6.88 -4.86 -1.46
C LYS A 156 7.60 -3.82 -2.31
N TYR A 157 7.57 -2.57 -1.86
CA TYR A 157 8.31 -1.44 -2.42
C TYR A 157 9.02 -0.72 -1.27
N ASN A 158 10.35 -0.63 -1.33
CA ASN A 158 11.18 -0.09 -0.24
C ASN A 158 10.82 -0.70 1.14
N ASN A 159 10.71 -2.03 1.20
CA ASN A 159 10.32 -2.82 2.37
C ASN A 159 8.90 -2.59 2.92
N LYS A 160 8.10 -1.70 2.32
CA LYS A 160 6.67 -1.50 2.65
C LYS A 160 5.79 -2.35 1.75
N VAL A 161 4.65 -2.82 2.28
CA VAL A 161 3.67 -3.58 1.49
C VAL A 161 3.06 -2.67 0.42
N VAL A 162 3.04 -3.15 -0.83
CA VAL A 162 2.32 -2.48 -1.91
C VAL A 162 0.84 -2.78 -1.75
N HIS A 163 0.05 -1.72 -1.74
CA HIS A 163 -1.40 -1.80 -1.75
C HIS A 163 -1.92 -1.31 -3.12
N ILE A 164 -3.12 -1.74 -3.47
CA ILE A 164 -3.88 -1.17 -4.58
C ILE A 164 -5.05 -0.36 -4.04
N VAL A 165 -5.40 0.70 -4.77
CA VAL A 165 -6.58 1.51 -4.50
C VAL A 165 -7.42 1.58 -5.76
N TYR A 166 -8.70 1.25 -5.67
CA TYR A 166 -9.60 1.24 -6.82
C TYR A 166 -11.03 1.54 -6.38
N SER A 167 -11.90 1.83 -7.36
CA SER A 167 -13.33 2.01 -7.12
C SER A 167 -14.14 0.87 -7.71
N SER A 168 -15.39 0.71 -7.25
CA SER A 168 -16.31 -0.30 -7.78
C SER A 168 -16.52 -0.22 -9.29
N ASP A 169 -16.39 0.97 -9.87
CA ASP A 169 -16.52 1.19 -11.32
C ASP A 169 -15.41 0.53 -12.13
N GLU A 170 -14.27 0.25 -11.51
CA GLU A 170 -13.12 -0.37 -12.16
C GLU A 170 -13.22 -1.90 -12.18
N ILE A 171 -14.22 -2.49 -11.52
CA ILE A 171 -14.39 -3.94 -11.48
C ILE A 171 -15.00 -4.41 -12.80
N LYS A 172 -14.26 -5.24 -13.53
CA LYS A 172 -14.73 -5.80 -14.80
C LYS A 172 -16.00 -6.62 -14.62
N THR A 173 -16.99 -6.34 -15.46
CA THR A 173 -18.31 -7.02 -15.41
C THR A 173 -18.15 -8.54 -15.56
N GLY A 174 -18.85 -9.30 -14.73
CA GLY A 174 -18.81 -10.77 -14.74
C GLY A 174 -17.73 -11.37 -13.85
N ASN A 175 -16.81 -10.55 -13.31
CA ASN A 175 -15.91 -10.97 -12.26
C ASN A 175 -16.55 -10.71 -10.89
N ILE A 176 -16.66 -11.77 -10.10
CA ILE A 176 -16.84 -11.63 -8.66
C ILE A 176 -15.44 -11.45 -8.11
N LEU A 177 -15.12 -10.25 -7.60
CA LEU A 177 -14.08 -10.18 -6.60
C LEU A 177 -14.57 -11.03 -5.44
N ALA A 178 -14.02 -12.24 -5.32
CA ALA A 178 -14.07 -12.95 -4.07
C ALA A 178 -13.29 -12.06 -3.11
N TYR A 179 -14.00 -11.13 -2.45
CA TYR A 179 -13.44 -10.45 -1.31
C TYR A 179 -12.98 -11.55 -0.41
N CYS A 180 -11.68 -11.60 -0.24
CA CYS A 180 -11.08 -12.31 0.85
C CYS A 180 -11.54 -11.52 2.07
N THR A 181 -12.78 -11.78 2.53
CA THR A 181 -13.24 -11.45 3.87
C THR A 181 -12.47 -12.25 4.91
N VAL A 182 -11.26 -12.74 4.58
CA VAL A 182 -10.19 -13.06 5.48
C VAL A 182 -9.55 -11.74 5.95
N PHE A 183 -10.38 -10.79 6.39
CA PHE A 183 -10.15 -10.42 7.76
C PHE A 183 -10.56 -11.62 8.59
N PRO A 184 -9.83 -11.97 9.64
CA PRO A 184 -10.49 -12.70 10.67
C PRO A 184 -11.60 -11.79 11.27
N VAL A 185 -12.80 -11.82 10.70
CA VAL A 185 -13.88 -12.40 11.51
C VAL A 185 -13.66 -13.91 11.49
N ILE A 186 -12.48 -14.34 11.97
CA ILE A 186 -12.40 -15.58 12.73
C ILE A 186 -13.33 -15.19 13.85
N TYR A 187 -14.53 -15.76 13.82
CA TYR A 187 -15.16 -16.15 15.06
C TYR A 187 -14.06 -16.92 15.80
N PHE A 188 -13.26 -16.21 16.60
CA PHE A 188 -12.40 -16.84 17.58
C PHE A 188 -13.42 -17.38 18.54
N VAL A 189 -13.90 -18.60 18.28
CA VAL A 189 -14.53 -19.41 19.31
C VAL A 189 -13.44 -19.52 20.36
N PRO A 190 -13.56 -18.84 21.50
CA PRO A 190 -12.56 -18.95 22.54
C PRO A 190 -12.59 -20.42 22.94
N GLN A 191 -11.58 -21.20 22.56
CA GLN A 191 -11.36 -22.48 23.20
C GLN A 191 -10.81 -22.13 24.57
N VAL A 192 -11.74 -21.80 25.48
CA VAL A 192 -11.46 -21.74 26.91
C VAL A 192 -10.91 -23.12 27.25
N ARG A 193 -9.60 -23.21 27.48
CA ARG A 193 -9.04 -24.40 28.14
C ARG A 193 -9.82 -24.54 29.44
N LYS A 194 -10.67 -25.57 29.51
CA LYS A 194 -11.11 -26.07 30.80
C LYS A 194 -9.84 -26.54 31.51
N SER A 195 -9.55 -25.88 32.63
CA SER A 195 -8.56 -26.29 33.63
C SER A 195 -8.77 -27.73 34.06
#